data_AF-A0A7C5AFY9-F1
#
_entry.id   AF-A0A7C5AFY9-F1
#
_cell.length_a   1.000
_cell.length_b   1.000
_cell.length_c   1.000
_cell.angle_alpha   90.00
_cell.angle_beta   90.00
_cell.angle_gamma   90.00
#
_symmetry.space_group_name_H-M   'P 1'
#
loop_
_entity.id
_entity.type
_entity.pdbx_description
1 polymer ?
#
loop_
_entity_poly.entity_id
_entity_poly.type
_entity_poly.pdbx_seq_one_letter_code
_entity_poly.pdbx_strand_id
1 'polypeptide(L)'
;MVDDLLENHLHVGQKFDDVRALLGRWEMFLDLDSTSWRIAPDDTRGNVRIGYPVDGVFFGQKFLFLEFSQWRLKRWYFEDI
;
A
#
# COMPACT_ATOMS: atom_id res chain seq x y z
N MET A 1 4.89 8.21 12.68
CA MET A 1 4.58 8.62 11.29
C MET A 1 3.79 7.51 10.62
N VAL A 2 3.12 7.75 9.50
CA VAL A 2 2.39 6.69 8.76
C VAL A 2 3.29 5.50 8.41
N ASP A 3 4.57 5.79 8.15
CA ASP A 3 5.65 4.83 7.90
C ASP A 3 5.74 3.80 9.05
N ASP A 4 5.95 4.23 10.29
CA ASP A 4 6.02 3.33 11.46
C ASP A 4 4.78 2.44 11.61
N LEU A 5 3.60 2.98 11.31
CA LEU A 5 2.34 2.22 11.38
C LEU A 5 2.31 1.11 10.34
N LEU A 6 2.69 1.43 9.11
CA LEU A 6 2.75 0.49 8.00
C LEU A 6 3.83 -0.58 8.23
N GLU A 7 5.02 -0.20 8.68
CA GLU A 7 6.12 -1.12 8.97
C GLU A 7 5.75 -2.15 10.06
N ASN A 8 4.98 -1.72 11.07
CA ASN A 8 4.58 -2.60 12.17
C ASN A 8 3.43 -3.57 11.83
N HIS A 9 2.68 -3.34 10.75
CA HIS A 9 1.46 -4.12 10.44
C HIS A 9 1.45 -4.77 9.05
N LEU A 10 2.31 -4.33 8.12
CA LEU A 10 2.47 -4.96 6.82
C LEU A 10 3.49 -6.08 6.88
N HIS A 11 3.04 -7.28 6.52
CA HIS A 11 3.86 -8.48 6.56
C HIS A 11 3.73 -9.28 5.27
N VAL A 12 4.87 -9.77 4.78
CA VAL A 12 4.92 -10.69 3.63
C VAL A 12 4.06 -11.92 3.93
N GLY A 13 3.24 -12.31 2.97
CA GLY A 13 2.31 -13.44 3.05
C GLY A 13 0.88 -13.07 3.45
N GLN A 14 0.62 -11.83 3.90
CA GLN A 14 -0.75 -11.35 4.18
C GLN A 14 -1.64 -11.45 2.94
N LYS A 15 -2.91 -11.77 3.13
CA LYS A 15 -3.87 -11.84 2.01
C LYS A 15 -4.16 -10.45 1.50
N PHE A 16 -4.46 -10.36 0.21
CA PHE A 16 -4.84 -9.12 -0.45
C PHE A 16 -5.97 -8.38 0.30
N ASP A 17 -7.05 -9.09 0.65
CA ASP A 17 -8.20 -8.49 1.34
C ASP A 17 -7.83 -7.98 2.74
N ASP A 18 -6.94 -8.68 3.45
CA ASP A 18 -6.46 -8.26 4.77
C ASP A 18 -5.64 -6.96 4.65
N VAL A 19 -4.75 -6.89 3.65
CA VAL A 19 -3.94 -5.69 3.38
C VAL A 19 -4.82 -4.53 2.95
N ARG A 20 -5.80 -4.77 2.08
CA ARG A 20 -6.76 -3.75 1.64
C ARG A 20 -7.60 -3.23 2.80
N ALA A 21 -8.09 -4.12 3.65
CA ALA A 21 -8.86 -3.75 4.83
C ALA A 21 -8.01 -2.98 5.87
N LEU A 22 -6.76 -3.38 6.06
CA LEU A 22 -5.80 -2.67 6.91
C LEU A 22 -5.60 -1.23 6.43
N LEU A 23 -5.29 -1.04 5.15
CA LEU A 23 -5.03 0.27 4.58
C LEU A 23 -6.28 1.15 4.54
N GLY A 24 -7.47 0.57 4.30
CA GLY A 24 -8.74 1.29 4.39
C GLY A 24 -9.02 1.89 5.77
N ARG A 25 -8.48 1.31 6.86
CA ARG A 25 -8.58 1.93 8.19
C ARG A 25 -7.74 3.20 8.33
N TRP A 26 -6.81 3.42 7.40
CA TRP A 26 -5.87 4.55 7.38
C TRP A 26 -6.09 5.46 6.18
N GLU A 27 -7.27 5.41 5.56
CA GLU A 27 -7.68 6.27 4.45
C GLU A 27 -7.53 7.77 4.76
N MET A 28 -7.67 8.17 6.03
CA MET A 28 -7.43 9.57 6.44
C MET A 28 -5.97 10.04 6.26
N PHE A 29 -5.03 9.10 6.09
CA PHE A 29 -3.61 9.35 5.91
C PHE A 29 -3.09 8.92 4.54
N LEU A 30 -3.85 8.11 3.80
CA LEU A 30 -3.46 7.50 2.54
C LEU A 30 -4.39 8.01 1.43
N ASP A 31 -3.83 8.39 0.29
CA ASP A 31 -4.62 8.71 -0.91
C ASP A 31 -5.09 7.40 -1.57
N LEU A 32 -6.15 6.82 -0.99
CA LEU A 32 -6.79 5.61 -1.51
C LEU A 32 -7.71 5.91 -2.70
N ASP A 33 -8.17 7.16 -2.86
CA ASP A 33 -9.00 7.59 -3.98
C ASP A 33 -8.23 7.49 -5.31
N SER A 34 -6.94 7.86 -5.29
CA SER A 34 -6.03 7.72 -6.43
C SER A 34 -5.41 6.31 -6.54
N THR A 35 -5.69 5.41 -5.58
CA THR A 35 -5.05 4.09 -5.55
C THR A 35 -5.69 3.13 -6.54
N SER A 36 -4.88 2.68 -7.51
CA SER A 36 -5.28 1.65 -8.47
C SER A 36 -5.03 0.24 -7.92
N TRP A 37 -6.06 -0.36 -7.35
CA TRP A 37 -6.07 -1.77 -6.92
C TRP A 37 -6.29 -2.73 -8.11
N ARG A 38 -5.26 -2.97 -8.93
CA ARG A 38 -5.34 -3.91 -10.05
C ARG A 38 -4.60 -5.21 -9.73
N ILE A 39 -5.37 -6.26 -9.48
CA ILE A 39 -4.87 -7.65 -9.44
C ILE A 39 -5.75 -8.44 -10.40
N ALA A 40 -5.19 -8.96 -11.50
CA ALA A 40 -5.98 -9.82 -12.36
C ALA A 40 -6.22 -11.18 -11.64
N PRO A 41 -7.36 -11.83 -11.85
CA PRO A 41 -7.66 -13.14 -11.23
C PRO A 41 -6.60 -14.20 -11.56
N ASP A 42 -6.03 -14.09 -12.75
CA ASP A 42 -5.01 -14.97 -13.30
C ASP A 42 -3.60 -14.42 -13.05
N ASP A 43 -3.50 -13.20 -12.49
CA ASP A 43 -2.23 -12.53 -12.31
C ASP A 43 -1.47 -13.18 -11.17
N THR A 44 -0.40 -13.84 -11.56
CA THR A 44 0.61 -14.28 -10.60
C THR A 44 1.31 -13.09 -9.96
N ARG A 45 1.15 -11.84 -10.46
CA ARG A 45 1.79 -10.63 -9.91
C ARG A 45 0.90 -9.38 -10.02
N GLY A 46 0.32 -8.91 -8.92
CA GLY A 46 -0.41 -7.63 -8.86
C GLY A 46 0.43 -6.53 -8.20
N ASN A 47 0.38 -5.31 -8.71
CA ASN A 47 1.08 -4.16 -8.10
C ASN A 47 0.07 -3.08 -7.70
N VAL A 48 0.21 -2.56 -6.48
CA VAL A 48 -0.60 -1.46 -5.96
C VAL A 48 0.34 -0.33 -5.54
N ARG A 49 0.00 0.90 -5.94
CA ARG A 49 0.73 2.12 -5.59
C ARG A 49 -0.22 3.05 -4.84
N ILE A 50 0.15 3.45 -3.64
CA ILE A 50 -0.64 4.32 -2.76
C ILE A 50 0.19 5.56 -2.44
N GLY A 51 -0.33 6.74 -2.76
CA GLY A 51 0.30 8.00 -2.38
C GLY A 51 -0.07 8.39 -0.95
N TYR A 52 0.82 9.07 -0.23
CA TYR A 52 0.47 9.72 1.04
C TYR A 52 1.38 10.93 1.33
N PRO A 53 0.87 11.95 2.06
CA PRO A 53 1.64 13.15 2.36
C PRO A 53 2.71 12.88 3.41
N VAL A 54 3.92 13.43 3.19
CA VAL A 54 5.02 13.40 4.15
C VAL A 54 4.97 14.66 5.01
N ASP A 55 5.12 14.49 6.33
CA ASP A 55 5.33 15.58 7.30
C ASP A 55 4.30 16.71 7.30
N GLY A 56 3.04 16.41 6.98
CA GLY A 56 1.96 17.42 7.01
C GLY A 56 2.09 18.52 5.96
N VAL A 57 3.02 18.38 5.00
CA VAL A 57 3.21 19.32 3.89
C VAL A 57 2.64 18.67 2.63
N PHE A 58 1.67 19.34 2.01
CA PHE A 58 0.94 18.90 0.81
C PHE A 58 1.81 18.58 -0.43
N PHE A 59 3.14 18.75 -0.36
CA PHE A 59 4.05 18.69 -1.50
C PHE A 59 5.07 17.54 -1.45
N GLY A 60 5.25 16.84 -0.33
CA GLY A 60 6.04 15.60 -0.29
C GLY A 60 5.14 14.40 -0.54
N GLN A 61 5.18 13.82 -1.75
CA GLN A 61 4.43 12.60 -2.04
C GLN A 61 5.35 11.40 -1.86
N LYS A 62 5.16 10.64 -0.78
CA LYS A 62 5.70 9.27 -0.68
C LYS A 62 4.72 8.30 -1.32
N PHE A 63 5.26 7.23 -1.87
CA PHE A 63 4.47 6.14 -2.41
C PHE A 63 4.78 4.84 -1.66
N LEU A 64 3.73 4.16 -1.23
CA LEU A 64 3.79 2.76 -0.81
C LEU A 64 3.52 1.88 -2.02
N PHE A 65 4.48 1.03 -2.34
CA PHE A 65 4.34 0.00 -3.36
C PHE A 65 4.08 -1.36 -2.70
N LEU A 66 3.09 -2.08 -3.20
CA LEU A 66 2.73 -3.42 -2.77
C LEU A 66 2.75 -4.36 -3.97
N GLU A 67 3.56 -5.40 -3.89
CA GLU A 67 3.60 -6.48 -4.87
C GLU A 67 2.90 -7.71 -4.29
N PHE A 68 1.87 -8.20 -4.97
CA PHE A 68 1.10 -9.38 -4.62
C PHE A 68 1.37 -10.50 -5.60
N SER A 69 1.31 -11.74 -5.14
CA SER A 69 1.32 -12.93 -5.98
C SER A 69 0.41 -13.98 -5.38
N GLN A 70 -0.45 -14.58 -6.20
CA GLN A 70 -1.46 -15.53 -5.72
C GLN A 70 -2.29 -14.95 -4.56
N TRP A 71 -2.73 -13.70 -4.71
CA TRP A 71 -3.52 -12.97 -3.70
C TRP A 71 -2.83 -12.77 -2.34
N ARG A 72 -1.49 -12.87 -2.31
CA ARG A 72 -0.69 -12.66 -1.09
C ARG A 72 0.42 -11.65 -1.30
N LEU A 73 0.66 -10.80 -0.31
CA LEU A 73 1.73 -9.82 -0.33
C LEU A 73 3.08 -10.53 -0.42
N LYS A 74 3.88 -10.22 -1.45
CA LYS A 74 5.24 -10.76 -1.64
C LYS A 74 6.31 -9.79 -1.20
N ARG A 75 6.09 -8.52 -1.48
CA ARG A 75 7.01 -7.45 -1.19
C ARG A 75 6.25 -6.15 -1.02
N TRP A 76 6.78 -5.26 -0.21
CA TRP A 76 6.36 -3.87 -0.16
C TRP A 76 7.58 -2.98 0.13
N TYR A 77 7.51 -1.73 -0.29
CA TYR A 77 8.55 -0.74 -0.03
C TYR A 77 8.00 0.68 -0.21
N PHE A 78 8.71 1.65 0.37
CA PHE A 78 8.46 3.07 0.16
C PHE A 78 9.34 3.63 -0.96
N GLU A 79 8.81 4.58 -1.69
CA GLU A 79 9.55 5.37 -2.68
C GLU A 79 9.28 6.86 -2.40
N ASP A 80 10.36 7.61 -2.19
CA ASP A 80 10.35 9.07 -2.08
C ASP A 80 10.50 9.69 -3.48
N ILE A 81 9.71 10.73 -3.81
CA ILE A 81 9.80 11.51 -5.06
C ILE A 81 10.11 12.97 -4.76
#